data_AF-A0A1I7V7H7-F1
#
_entry.id   AF-A0A1I7V7H7-F1
#
_cell.length_a   1.000
_cell.length_b   1.000
_cell.length_c   1.000
_cell.angle_alpha   90.00
_cell.angle_beta   90.00
_cell.angle_gamma   90.00
#
_symmetry.space_group_name_H-M   'P 1'
#
loop_
_entity.id
_entity.type
_entity.pdbx_description
1 polymer ?
#
loop_
_entity_poly.entity_id
_entity_poly.type
_entity_poly.pdbx_seq_one_letter_code
_entity_poly.pdbx_strand_id
1 'polypeptide(L)'
;MEVKCELQSPDECNQTVVIFDRKGNVADFIREIRRAFKILPLDKVYGYYIHREDDKCTEKTDDRKLDEELVVDAKSVNRPISELNLTPDTIVIVDTSGIVQMKTL
;
A
#
# COMPACT_ATOMS: atom_id res chain seq x y z
N MET A 1 -3.80 -4.70 -14.16
CA MET A 1 -2.44 -4.58 -13.61
C MET A 1 -2.41 -5.39 -12.34
N GLU A 2 -1.33 -6.14 -12.14
CA GLU A 2 -1.05 -6.84 -10.89
C GLU A 2 -0.11 -5.99 -10.04
N VAL A 3 -0.46 -5.81 -8.76
CA VAL A 3 0.40 -5.18 -7.75
C VAL A 3 0.37 -6.07 -6.51
N LYS A 4 1.54 -6.26 -5.91
CA LYS A 4 1.67 -7.01 -4.67
C LYS A 4 1.17 -6.16 -3.51
N CYS A 5 0.37 -6.73 -2.63
CA CYS A 5 -0.13 -6.04 -1.45
C CYS A 5 0.11 -6.89 -0.21
N GLU A 6 0.36 -6.22 0.92
CA GLU A 6 0.63 -6.85 2.20
C GLU A 6 -0.27 -6.23 3.26
N LEU A 7 -1.02 -7.07 3.97
CA LEU A 7 -1.83 -6.67 5.11
C LEU A 7 -0.98 -6.77 6.36
N GLN A 8 -0.69 -5.62 6.95
CA GLN A 8 -0.07 -5.53 8.26
C GLN A 8 -1.18 -5.56 9.31
N SER A 9 -1.25 -6.68 10.03
CA SER A 9 -2.14 -6.85 11.18
C SER A 9 -1.30 -7.23 12.42
N PRO A 10 -1.83 -7.06 13.64
CA PRO A 10 -1.10 -7.36 14.88
C PRO A 10 -0.68 -8.83 14.98
N ASP A 11 -1.51 -9.72 14.41
CA ASP A 11 -1.40 -11.16 14.61
C ASP A 11 -0.81 -11.88 13.39
N GLU A 12 -0.93 -11.31 12.18
CA GLU A 12 -0.48 -11.93 10.93
C GLU A 12 -0.02 -10.91 9.87
N CYS A 13 0.97 -11.30 9.06
CA CYS A 13 1.33 -10.60 7.84
C CYS A 13 0.83 -11.41 6.64
N ASN A 14 -0.26 -10.95 6.04
CA ASN A 14 -0.91 -11.65 4.92
C ASN A 14 -0.56 -10.97 3.60
N GLN A 15 -0.02 -11.71 2.64
CA GLN A 15 0.33 -11.17 1.31
C GLN A 15 -0.66 -11.66 0.25
N THR A 16 -1.02 -10.78 -0.68
CA THR A 16 -1.85 -11.14 -1.84
C THR A 16 -1.47 -10.29 -3.05
N VAL A 17 -1.84 -10.74 -4.25
CA VAL A 17 -1.76 -9.92 -5.46
C VAL A 17 -3.14 -9.31 -5.72
N VAL A 18 -3.19 -8.00 -5.91
CA VAL A 18 -4.41 -7.27 -6.29
C VAL A 18 -4.36 -6.96 -7.78
N ILE A 19 -5.43 -7.36 -8.48
CA ILE A 19 -5.61 -7.07 -9.89
C ILE A 19 -6.58 -5.89 -10.02
N PHE A 20 -6.13 -4.82 -10.68
CA PHE A 20 -6.96 -3.62 -10.89
C PHE A 20 -6.81 -3.04 -12.29
N ASP A 21 -7.78 -2.24 -12.72
CA ASP A 21 -7.73 -1.51 -13.99
C ASP A 21 -6.85 -0.26 -13.86
N ARG A 22 -5.86 -0.10 -14.74
CA ARG A 22 -4.98 1.08 -14.80
C ARG A 22 -5.71 2.36 -15.18
N LYS A 23 -6.94 2.28 -15.68
CA LYS A 23 -7.79 3.43 -16.02
C LYS A 23 -8.68 3.90 -14.88
N GLY A 24 -8.74 3.15 -13.77
CA GLY A 24 -9.52 3.51 -12.59
C GLY A 24 -8.89 4.64 -11.77
N ASN A 25 -9.56 4.99 -10.68
CA ASN A 25 -9.04 5.95 -9.71
C ASN A 25 -8.52 5.26 -8.44
N VAL A 26 -7.96 6.04 -7.52
CA VAL A 26 -7.49 5.54 -6.22
C VAL A 26 -8.62 4.86 -5.43
N ALA A 27 -9.85 5.38 -5.46
CA ALA A 27 -10.99 4.76 -4.77
C ALA A 27 -11.26 3.32 -5.23
N ASP A 28 -11.24 3.08 -6.54
CA ASP A 28 -11.43 1.75 -7.13
C ASP A 28 -10.33 0.79 -6.69
N PHE A 29 -9.09 1.27 -6.65
CA PHE A 29 -7.95 0.48 -6.19
C PHE A 29 -8.08 0.11 -4.71
N ILE A 30 -8.39 1.07 -3.84
CA ILE A 30 -8.64 0.82 -2.42
C ILE A 30 -9.80 -0.17 -2.22
N ARG A 31 -10.86 -0.06 -3.04
CA ARG A 31 -11.99 -0.99 -3.01
C ARG A 31 -11.56 -2.43 -3.32
N GLU A 32 -10.72 -2.63 -4.33
CA GLU A 32 -10.20 -3.97 -4.67
C GLU A 32 -9.23 -4.51 -3.61
N ILE A 33 -8.37 -3.65 -3.01
CA ILE A 33 -7.52 -4.03 -1.87
C ILE A 33 -8.38 -4.55 -0.71
N ARG A 34 -9.38 -3.77 -0.28
CA ARG A 34 -10.26 -4.15 0.83
C ARG A 34 -10.99 -5.47 0.52
N ARG A 35 -11.42 -5.65 -0.73
CA ARG A 35 -12.07 -6.89 -1.18
C ARG A 35 -11.11 -8.09 -1.10
N ALA A 36 -9.87 -7.94 -1.57
CA ALA A 36 -8.88 -9.01 -1.57
C ALA A 36 -8.53 -9.48 -0.15
N PHE A 37 -8.38 -8.53 0.78
CA PHE A 37 -8.10 -8.82 2.19
C PHE A 37 -9.35 -9.05 3.05
N LYS A 38 -10.55 -9.04 2.46
CA LYS A 38 -11.83 -9.17 3.17
C LYS A 38 -12.02 -8.15 4.31
N ILE A 39 -11.46 -6.95 4.14
CA ILE A 39 -11.60 -5.83 5.08
C ILE A 39 -13.03 -5.31 4.99
N LEU A 40 -13.80 -5.50 6.06
CA LEU A 40 -15.20 -5.10 6.14
C LEU A 40 -15.33 -3.57 6.21
N PRO A 41 -16.50 -2.98 5.89
CA PRO A 41 -16.69 -1.53 5.89
C PRO A 41 -16.37 -0.85 7.24
N LEU A 42 -16.58 -1.56 8.36
CA LEU A 42 -16.35 -1.05 9.70
C LEU A 42 -14.93 -1.31 10.22
N ASP A 43 -14.15 -2.12 9.51
CA ASP A 43 -12.77 -2.40 9.90
C ASP A 43 -11.93 -1.14 9.72
N LYS A 44 -11.13 -0.85 10.75
CA LYS A 44 -10.21 0.27 10.75
C LYS A 44 -9.02 -0.04 9.87
N VAL A 45 -8.73 0.88 8.96
CA VAL A 45 -7.47 0.94 8.22
C VAL A 45 -6.81 2.25 8.61
N TYR A 46 -5.59 2.16 9.13
CA TYR A 46 -4.83 3.27 9.65
C TYR A 46 -4.03 3.99 8.57
N GLY A 47 -3.65 3.27 7.51
CA GLY A 47 -2.94 3.85 6.38
C GLY A 47 -2.75 2.86 5.24
N TYR A 48 -2.36 3.41 4.10
CA TYR A 48 -1.87 2.67 2.95
C TYR A 48 -0.49 3.22 2.62
N TYR A 49 0.48 2.34 2.39
CA TYR A 49 1.86 2.74 2.13
C TYR A 49 2.38 2.03 0.90
N ILE A 50 3.24 2.70 0.15
CA ILE A 50 3.84 2.21 -1.07
C ILE A 50 5.32 1.97 -0.78
N HIS A 51 5.69 0.70 -0.73
CA HIS A 51 7.08 0.26 -0.66
C HIS A 51 7.57 -0.02 -2.08
N ARG A 52 8.68 0.62 -2.46
CA ARG A 52 9.33 0.39 -3.76
C ARG A 52 10.66 -0.29 -3.49
N GLU A 53 10.82 -1.55 -3.92
CA GLU A 53 12.13 -2.19 -3.90
C GLU A 53 13.01 -1.48 -4.96
N ASP A 54 13.86 -0.56 -4.53
CA ASP A 54 14.85 0.04 -5.41
C ASP A 54 15.91 -1.03 -5.76
N ASP A 55 15.95 -1.40 -7.05
CA ASP A 55 16.97 -2.28 -7.61
C ASP A 55 18.35 -1.58 -7.53
N LYS A 56 19.23 -2.11 -6.65
CA LYS A 56 20.65 -1.76 -6.41
C LYS A 56 20.95 -0.59 -5.47
N CYS A 57 21.28 -0.91 -4.21
CA CYS A 57 22.57 -0.54 -3.58
C CYS A 57 22.75 -1.19 -2.20
N THR A 58 23.74 -2.09 -2.13
CA THR A 58 24.76 -2.22 -1.05
C THR A 58 24.38 -2.02 0.41
N GLU A 59 24.57 -3.11 1.15
CA GLU A 59 25.23 -3.16 2.47
C GLU A 59 24.60 -2.40 3.63
N LYS A 60 23.97 -3.17 4.53
CA LYS A 60 23.99 -3.01 5.99
C LYS A 60 24.15 -1.57 6.50
N THR A 61 23.13 -0.74 6.30
CA THR A 61 22.95 0.47 7.10
C THR A 61 21.46 0.69 7.33
N ASP A 62 21.12 1.17 8.51
CA ASP A 62 19.79 1.29 9.14
C ASP A 62 18.85 2.30 8.44
N ASP A 63 18.96 2.47 7.12
CA ASP A 63 18.29 3.50 6.32
C ASP A 63 17.38 2.85 5.27
N ARG A 64 16.41 2.03 5.71
CA ARG A 64 15.30 1.63 4.83
C ARG A 64 14.61 2.91 4.37
N LYS A 65 14.67 3.19 3.06
CA LYS A 65 13.90 4.28 2.44
C LYS A 65 12.45 4.15 2.91
N LEU A 66 11.96 5.17 3.62
CA LEU A 66 10.66 5.14 4.28
C LEU A 66 9.53 4.89 3.27
N ASP A 67 8.56 4.05 3.63
CA ASP A 67 7.42 3.78 2.77
C ASP A 67 6.64 5.07 2.47
N GLU A 68 6.26 5.26 1.20
CA GLU A 68 5.52 6.44 0.75
C GLU A 68 4.06 6.31 1.17
N GLU A 69 3.55 7.22 2.01
CA GLU A 69 2.14 7.20 2.41
C GLU A 69 1.23 7.53 1.21
N LEU A 70 0.34 6.60 0.89
CA LEU A 70 -0.76 6.83 -0.04
C LEU A 70 -1.87 7.58 0.71
N VAL A 71 -1.85 8.91 0.61
CA VAL A 71 -2.87 9.76 1.20
C VAL A 71 -4.24 9.43 0.60
N VAL A 72 -5.19 9.02 1.44
CA VAL A 72 -6.58 8.72 1.05
C VAL A 72 -7.51 9.78 1.65
N ASP A 73 -7.74 10.86 0.89
CA ASP A 73 -8.65 11.96 1.23
C ASP A 73 -9.67 12.20 0.10
N ALA A 74 -10.65 13.09 0.33
CA ALA A 74 -11.71 13.38 -0.63
C ALA A 74 -11.21 13.86 -2.01
N LYS A 75 -9.99 14.40 -2.10
CA LYS A 75 -9.38 14.84 -3.35
C LYS A 75 -8.56 13.72 -3.99
N SER A 76 -7.80 12.95 -3.22
CA SER A 76 -6.90 11.93 -3.73
C SER A 76 -7.63 10.70 -4.26
N VAL A 77 -8.79 10.34 -3.68
CA VAL A 77 -9.58 9.18 -4.11
C VAL A 77 -10.02 9.24 -5.57
N ASN A 78 -10.19 10.45 -6.13
CA ASN A 78 -10.60 10.66 -7.52
C ASN A 78 -9.41 10.75 -8.49
N ARG A 79 -8.17 10.76 -7.99
CA ARG A 79 -6.98 10.82 -8.85
C ARG A 79 -6.85 9.53 -9.65
N PRO A 80 -6.43 9.60 -10.92
CA PRO A 80 -6.09 8.42 -11.72
C PRO A 80 -5.05 7.57 -11.01
N ILE A 81 -5.26 6.25 -10.98
CA ILE A 81 -4.32 5.33 -10.33
C ILE A 81 -2.93 5.32 -11.00
N SER A 82 -2.87 5.68 -12.28
CA SER A 82 -1.64 5.83 -13.03
C SER A 82 -0.68 6.88 -12.45
N GLU A 83 -1.19 7.88 -11.73
CA GLU A 83 -0.36 8.91 -11.10
C GLU A 83 0.48 8.36 -9.94
N LEU A 84 0.10 7.21 -9.37
CA LEU A 84 0.88 6.56 -8.30
C LEU A 84 2.15 5.87 -8.81
N ASN A 85 2.32 5.74 -10.13
CA ASN A 85 3.46 5.08 -10.77
C ASN A 85 3.76 3.70 -10.15
N LEU A 86 2.72 2.90 -9.89
CA LEU A 86 2.88 1.55 -9.38
C LEU A 86 3.55 0.68 -10.47
N THR A 87 4.53 -0.11 -10.06
CA THR A 87 5.22 -1.11 -10.88
C THR A 87 5.00 -2.51 -10.30
N PRO A 88 5.31 -3.59 -11.05
CA PRO A 88 5.28 -4.95 -10.50
C PRO A 88 6.17 -5.14 -9.26
N ASP A 89 7.25 -4.36 -9.16
CA ASP A 89 8.21 -4.38 -8.03
C ASP A 89 7.76 -3.50 -6.85
N THR A 90 6.58 -2.89 -6.97
CA THR A 90 5.97 -2.10 -5.90
C THR A 90 5.12 -3.00 -5.01
N ILE A 91 5.25 -2.84 -3.70
CA ILE A 91 4.46 -3.50 -2.69
C ILE A 91 3.58 -2.45 -1.99
N VAL A 92 2.27 -2.65 -1.95
CA VAL A 92 1.34 -1.78 -1.21
C VAL A 92 1.01 -2.40 0.14
N ILE A 93 1.41 -1.72 1.21
CA ILE A 93 1.15 -2.11 2.58
C ILE A 93 -0.19 -1.52 3.03
N VAL A 94 -1.02 -2.34 3.67
CA VAL A 94 -2.31 -1.97 4.25
C VAL A 94 -2.21 -2.13 5.75
N ASP A 95 -2.18 -1.03 6.49
CA ASP A 95 -2.07 -1.08 7.94
C ASP A 95 -3.44 -1.15 8.60
N THR A 96 -3.72 -2.29 9.24
CA THR A 96 -4.88 -2.49 10.11
C THR A 96 -4.50 -2.62 11.59
N SER A 97 -3.19 -2.68 11.88
CA SER A 97 -2.65 -2.80 13.23
C SER A 97 -2.62 -1.47 13.98
N GLY A 98 -2.47 -0.35 13.25
CA GLY A 98 -2.24 0.97 13.84
C GLY A 98 -0.86 1.14 14.45
N ILE A 99 0.05 0.19 14.18
CA ILE A 99 1.47 0.29 14.56
C ILE A 99 2.14 1.16 13.49
N VAL A 100 2.19 2.46 13.77
CA VAL A 100 2.91 3.43 12.93
C VAL A 100 4.39 3.02 12.91
N GLN A 101 4.88 2.53 11.77
CA GLN A 101 6.33 2.39 11.56
C GLN A 101 6.92 3.81 11.69
N MET A 102 7.69 4.03 12.77
CA MET A 102 8.26 5.34 13.06
C MET A 102 9.16 5.75 11.88
N LYS A 103 8.92 6.96 11.36
CA LYS A 103 9.93 7.65 10.56
C LYS A 103 11.12 7.87 11.48
N THR A 104 12.21 7.13 11.27
CA THR A 104 13.50 7.51 11.86
C THR A 104 13.88 8.85 11.23
N LEU A 105 13.85 9.90 12.04
CA LEU A 105 14.22 11.28 11.69
C LEU A 105 15.73 11.41 11.49
#